data_AF-A0A9D4PE24-F1
#
_entry.id   AF-A0A9D4PE24-F1
#
_cell.length_a   1.000
_cell.length_b   1.000
_cell.length_c   1.000
_cell.angle_alpha   90.00
_cell.angle_beta   90.00
_cell.angle_gamma   90.00
#
_symmetry.space_group_name_H-M   'P 1'
#
loop_
_entity.id
_entity.type
_entity.pdbx_description
1 polymer ?
#
loop_
_entity_poly.entity_id
_entity_poly.type
_entity_poly.pdbx_seq_one_letter_code
_entity_poly.pdbx_strand_id
1 'polypeptide(L)'
;MTIHPWLKHSDLNAMSEAVYRKGAPLSNCWAFIDSTARLICRPSQDQRLYFSGHKRLHVLKYQSLMCPNGLICQLDGPYPGRRHDAGILRESQLYEKLEALAMDKEFVIYGDPAYPLRPLLKKPHGGAALTAIQQEFSSSMSAVRQAIEWGFRKVI
;
A
#
# COMPACT_ATOMS: atom_id res chain seq x y z
N MET A 1 -8.62 -7.45 -18.25
CA MET A 1 -8.26 -8.65 -17.47
C MET A 1 -8.41 -8.29 -16.00
N THR A 2 -9.46 -8.79 -15.34
CA THR A 2 -9.69 -8.58 -13.90
C THR A 2 -8.74 -9.50 -13.14
N ILE A 3 -7.82 -8.94 -12.36
CA ILE A 3 -6.73 -9.70 -11.72
C ILE A 3 -7.21 -10.39 -10.44
N HIS A 4 -8.42 -10.03 -10.00
CA HIS A 4 -9.08 -10.63 -8.86
C HIS A 4 -10.50 -11.09 -9.24
N PRO A 5 -10.66 -12.20 -9.99
CA PRO A 5 -11.98 -12.75 -10.31
C PRO A 5 -12.83 -13.05 -9.07
N TRP A 6 -12.16 -13.26 -7.94
CA TRP A 6 -12.77 -13.54 -6.65
C TRP A 6 -13.20 -12.29 -5.88
N LEU A 7 -12.70 -11.10 -6.23
CA LEU A 7 -12.92 -9.88 -5.47
C LEU A 7 -14.09 -9.11 -6.07
N LYS A 8 -15.22 -9.18 -5.39
CA LYS A 8 -16.49 -8.58 -5.80
C LYS A 8 -16.78 -7.32 -4.98
N HIS A 9 -17.71 -6.50 -5.44
CA HIS A 9 -18.19 -5.33 -4.67
C HIS A 9 -18.68 -5.71 -3.26
N SER A 10 -19.26 -6.91 -3.07
CA SER A 10 -19.64 -7.40 -1.75
C SER A 10 -18.44 -7.60 -0.82
N ASP A 11 -17.31 -8.06 -1.36
CA ASP A 11 -16.09 -8.29 -0.58
C ASP A 11 -15.45 -6.96 -0.21
N LEU A 12 -15.45 -5.99 -1.14
CA LEU A 12 -15.00 -4.62 -0.90
C LEU A 12 -15.76 -3.97 0.27
N ASN A 13 -17.09 -4.08 0.27
CA ASN A 13 -17.95 -3.60 1.35
C ASN A 13 -17.65 -4.27 2.70
N ALA A 14 -17.52 -5.60 2.70
CA ALA A 14 -17.22 -6.33 3.93
C ALA A 14 -15.85 -5.95 4.50
N MET A 15 -14.86 -5.76 3.62
CA MET A 15 -13.51 -5.32 3.99
C MET A 15 -13.49 -3.88 4.50
N SER A 16 -14.20 -2.96 3.85
CA SER A 16 -14.25 -1.56 4.30
C SER A 16 -14.95 -1.40 5.64
N GLU A 17 -16.04 -2.15 5.85
CA GLU A 17 -16.73 -2.21 7.14
C GLU A 17 -15.81 -2.78 8.24
N ALA A 18 -15.03 -3.82 7.93
CA ALA A 18 -14.07 -4.37 8.89
C ALA A 18 -12.97 -3.36 9.28
N VAL A 19 -12.49 -2.57 8.31
CA VAL A 19 -11.51 -1.49 8.54
C VAL A 19 -12.12 -0.39 9.40
N TYR A 20 -13.34 0.04 9.08
CA TYR A 20 -14.07 1.04 9.84
C TYR A 20 -14.31 0.60 11.28
N ARG A 21 -14.80 -0.63 11.50
CA ARG A 21 -15.00 -1.22 12.84
C ARG A 21 -13.72 -1.33 13.66
N LYS A 22 -12.56 -1.41 13.01
CA LYS A 22 -11.26 -1.43 13.69
C LYS A 22 -10.82 -0.05 14.19
N GLY A 23 -11.57 1.01 13.86
CA GLY A 23 -11.31 2.39 14.28
C GLY A 23 -10.74 3.27 13.17
N ALA A 24 -10.79 2.85 11.91
CA ALA A 24 -10.41 3.71 10.80
C ALA A 24 -11.47 4.81 10.58
N PRO A 25 -11.09 6.09 10.40
CA PRO A 25 -12.04 7.16 10.11
C PRO A 25 -12.64 7.07 8.69
N LEU A 26 -12.04 6.30 7.77
CA LEU A 26 -12.57 6.08 6.43
C LEU A 26 -13.52 4.88 6.42
N SER A 27 -14.81 5.11 6.16
CA SER A 27 -15.83 4.06 6.03
C SER A 27 -15.70 3.21 4.76
N ASN A 28 -14.99 3.71 3.75
CA ASN A 28 -14.87 3.09 2.43
C ASN A 28 -13.45 2.60 2.11
N CYS A 29 -12.56 2.55 3.10
CA CYS A 29 -11.19 2.06 2.92
C CYS A 29 -11.16 0.53 3.02
N TRP A 30 -10.94 -0.17 1.92
CA TRP A 30 -11.04 -1.63 1.88
C TRP A 30 -9.70 -2.37 1.88
N ALA A 31 -8.59 -1.70 1.55
CA ALA A 31 -7.27 -2.33 1.51
C ALA A 31 -6.14 -1.32 1.69
N PHE A 32 -4.95 -1.84 1.97
CA PHE A 32 -3.75 -1.07 2.26
C PHE A 32 -2.64 -1.41 1.28
N ILE A 33 -2.03 -0.39 0.69
CA ILE A 33 -0.90 -0.54 -0.21
C ILE A 33 0.39 -0.22 0.54
N ASP A 34 1.37 -1.10 0.41
CA ASP A 34 2.70 -0.89 0.97
C ASP A 34 3.77 -1.42 0.03
N SER A 35 4.97 -0.86 0.14
CA SER A 35 6.14 -1.42 -0.52
C SER A 35 7.06 -2.07 0.52
N THR A 36 7.53 -3.28 0.23
CA THR A 36 8.46 -3.99 1.10
C THR A 36 9.79 -4.21 0.40
N ALA A 37 10.88 -3.96 1.13
CA ALA A 37 12.23 -4.22 0.65
C ALA A 37 12.73 -5.56 1.21
N ARG A 38 13.05 -6.50 0.32
CA ARG A 38 13.69 -7.78 0.64
C ARG A 38 15.19 -7.66 0.42
N LEU A 39 15.97 -7.99 1.44
CA LEU A 39 17.43 -7.95 1.38
C LEU A 39 17.96 -8.98 0.40
N ILE A 40 18.98 -8.59 -0.35
CA ILE A 40 19.76 -9.48 -1.21
C ILE A 40 21.25 -9.33 -0.93
N CYS A 41 22.03 -10.34 -1.32
CA CYS A 41 23.48 -10.20 -1.37
C CYS A 41 23.88 -9.06 -2.31
N ARG A 42 25.07 -8.47 -2.09
CA ARG A 42 25.63 -7.47 -2.99
C ARG A 42 25.79 -8.10 -4.38
N PRO A 43 25.07 -7.62 -5.41
CA PRO A 43 25.20 -8.18 -6.74
C PRO A 43 26.52 -7.74 -7.37
N SER A 44 27.08 -8.60 -8.23
CA SER A 44 28.32 -8.33 -8.97
C SER A 44 28.12 -7.35 -10.14
N GLN A 45 26.90 -7.29 -10.68
CA GLN A 45 26.48 -6.38 -11.75
C GLN A 45 25.41 -5.42 -11.21
N ASP A 46 25.32 -4.22 -11.81
CA ASP A 46 24.28 -3.23 -11.53
C ASP A 46 24.05 -2.91 -10.04
N GLN A 47 25.11 -2.99 -9.25
CA GLN A 47 25.06 -2.85 -7.80
C GLN A 47 24.29 -1.59 -7.34
N ARG A 48 24.50 -0.47 -8.02
CA ARG A 48 23.87 0.82 -7.71
C ARG A 48 22.35 0.81 -7.94
N LEU A 49 21.83 -0.05 -8.82
CA LEU A 49 20.38 -0.17 -9.08
C LEU A 49 19.66 -0.82 -7.89
N TYR A 50 20.31 -1.79 -7.26
CA TYR A 50 19.75 -2.55 -6.14
C TYR A 50 20.07 -1.96 -4.77
N PHE A 51 20.98 -0.98 -4.69
CA PHE A 51 21.29 -0.31 -3.43
C PHE A 51 20.18 0.67 -3.01
N SER A 52 19.57 0.42 -1.85
CA SER A 52 18.61 1.36 -1.23
C SER A 52 19.36 2.34 -0.33
N GLY A 53 19.35 3.62 -0.67
CA GLY A 53 19.94 4.66 0.18
C GLY A 53 19.30 4.77 1.55
N HIS A 54 17.99 4.54 1.65
CA HIS A 54 17.25 4.58 2.92
C HIS A 54 17.61 3.41 3.85
N LYS A 55 17.74 2.18 3.33
CA LYS A 55 18.11 1.00 4.13
C LYS A 55 19.63 0.79 4.23
N ARG A 56 20.42 1.47 3.40
CA ARG A 56 21.87 1.30 3.23
C ARG A 56 22.30 -0.14 2.91
N LEU A 57 21.44 -0.89 2.21
CA LEU A 57 21.60 -2.30 1.89
C LEU A 57 21.13 -2.57 0.45
N HIS A 58 21.58 -3.68 -0.15
CA HIS A 58 21.06 -4.14 -1.44
C HIS A 58 19.72 -4.83 -1.22
N VAL A 59 18.71 -4.40 -1.98
CA VAL A 59 17.35 -4.87 -1.84
C VAL A 59 16.67 -5.04 -3.19
N LEU A 60 15.70 -5.96 -3.20
CA LEU A 60 14.61 -5.98 -4.17
C LEU A 60 13.37 -5.41 -3.50
N LYS A 61 12.66 -4.52 -4.19
CA LYS A 61 11.39 -3.98 -3.73
C LYS A 61 10.23 -4.77 -4.31
N TYR A 62 9.20 -4.95 -3.51
CA TYR A 62 7.91 -5.49 -3.92
C TYR A 62 6.82 -4.53 -3.48
N GLN A 63 5.78 -4.39 -4.29
CA GLN A 63 4.57 -3.68 -3.89
C GLN A 63 3.47 -4.70 -3.63
N SER A 64 2.69 -4.44 -2.60
CA SER A 64 1.60 -5.31 -2.22
C SER A 64 0.38 -4.52 -1.83
N LEU A 65 -0.79 -5.02 -2.24
CA LEU A 65 -2.08 -4.58 -1.77
C LEU A 65 -2.61 -5.65 -0.81
N MET A 66 -2.74 -5.31 0.47
CA MET A 66 -3.21 -6.22 1.52
C MET A 66 -4.62 -5.88 1.95
N CYS A 67 -5.42 -6.92 2.06
CA CYS A 67 -6.80 -6.85 2.50
C CYS A 67 -6.90 -7.07 4.03
N PRO A 68 -7.95 -6.57 4.70
CA PRO A 68 -8.08 -6.57 6.17
C PRO A 68 -8.15 -7.96 6.79
N ASN A 69 -8.50 -8.97 5.99
CA ASN A 69 -8.49 -10.39 6.36
C ASN A 69 -7.09 -11.02 6.30
N GLY A 70 -6.05 -10.24 6.02
CA GLY A 70 -4.65 -10.70 5.93
C GLY A 70 -4.25 -11.25 4.56
N LEU A 71 -5.17 -11.32 3.60
CA LEU A 71 -4.84 -11.76 2.23
C LEU A 71 -4.07 -10.68 1.48
N ILE A 72 -3.03 -11.09 0.76
CA ILE A 72 -2.38 -10.24 -0.22
C ILE A 72 -3.20 -10.31 -1.50
N CYS A 73 -3.96 -9.25 -1.76
CA CYS A 73 -4.83 -9.13 -2.91
C CYS A 73 -4.00 -8.97 -4.19
N GLN A 74 -2.95 -8.14 -4.19
CA GLN A 74 -1.99 -8.07 -5.29
C GLN A 74 -0.55 -8.05 -4.73
N LEU A 75 0.36 -8.75 -5.39
CA LEU A 75 1.81 -8.68 -5.14
C LEU A 75 2.52 -8.47 -6.47
N ASP A 76 3.39 -7.47 -6.51
CA ASP A 76 4.08 -7.05 -7.72
C ASP A 76 5.58 -6.80 -7.46
N GLY A 77 6.42 -7.05 -8.46
CA GLY A 77 7.88 -7.04 -8.39
C GLY A 77 8.54 -8.34 -8.88
N PRO A 78 9.86 -8.49 -8.71
CA PRO A 78 10.76 -7.58 -8.02
C PRO A 78 11.09 -6.30 -8.80
N TYR A 79 11.26 -5.20 -8.09
CA TYR A 79 11.76 -3.93 -8.59
C TYR A 79 13.16 -3.62 -8.04
N PRO A 80 14.02 -2.89 -8.79
CA PRO A 80 15.31 -2.44 -8.28
C PRO A 80 15.15 -1.62 -6.99
N GLY A 81 16.02 -1.85 -6.01
CA GLY A 81 15.96 -1.22 -4.68
C GLY A 81 15.96 0.31 -4.66
N ARG A 82 16.49 0.94 -5.72
CA ARG A 82 16.48 2.40 -5.91
C ARG A 82 15.12 2.96 -6.35
N ARG A 83 14.18 2.14 -6.82
CA ARG A 83 12.87 2.62 -7.31
C ARG A 83 12.05 3.23 -6.17
N HIS A 84 11.42 4.35 -6.46
CA HIS A 84 10.48 5.01 -5.54
C HIS A 84 9.10 4.35 -5.63
N ASP A 85 8.35 4.41 -4.55
CA ASP A 85 7.09 3.67 -4.42
C ASP A 85 6.01 4.21 -5.37
N ALA A 86 6.01 5.54 -5.63
CA ALA A 86 5.22 6.15 -6.69
C ALA A 86 5.60 5.67 -8.11
N GLY A 87 6.88 5.35 -8.34
CA GLY A 87 7.34 4.77 -9.61
C GLY A 87 6.85 3.34 -9.75
N ILE A 88 6.96 2.55 -8.68
CA ILE A 88 6.45 1.18 -8.62
C ILE A 88 4.93 1.13 -8.85
N LEU A 89 4.15 2.06 -8.27
CA LEU A 89 2.71 2.16 -8.52
C LEU A 89 2.36 2.34 -10.00
N ARG A 90 3.15 3.12 -10.73
CA ARG A 90 2.96 3.32 -12.17
C ARG A 90 3.35 2.07 -12.96
N GLU A 91 4.47 1.45 -12.61
CA GLU A 91 4.98 0.25 -13.31
C GLU A 91 4.07 -0.97 -13.09
N SER A 92 3.50 -1.15 -11.88
CA SER A 92 2.62 -2.27 -11.54
C SER A 92 1.22 -2.18 -12.13
N GLN A 93 0.87 -1.01 -12.69
CA GLN A 93 -0.46 -0.67 -13.18
C GLN A 93 -1.59 -0.89 -12.16
N LEU A 94 -1.26 -0.90 -10.86
CA LEU A 94 -2.22 -1.18 -9.80
C LEU A 94 -3.37 -0.17 -9.80
N TYR A 95 -3.09 1.10 -10.12
CA TYR A 95 -4.10 2.14 -10.08
C TYR A 95 -5.18 1.95 -11.17
N GLU A 96 -4.76 1.59 -12.38
CA GLU A 96 -5.65 1.30 -13.52
C GLU A 96 -6.54 0.08 -13.22
N LYS A 97 -5.98 -0.91 -12.54
CA LYS A 97 -6.72 -2.11 -12.08
C LYS A 97 -7.76 -1.75 -11.02
N LEU A 98 -7.44 -0.82 -10.12
CA LEU A 98 -8.38 -0.28 -9.14
C LEU A 98 -9.51 0.51 -9.80
N GLU A 99 -9.22 1.30 -10.84
CA GLU A 99 -10.25 2.02 -11.59
C GLU A 99 -11.23 1.08 -12.28
N ALA A 100 -10.74 0.00 -12.88
CA ALA A 100 -11.59 -1.04 -13.46
C ALA A 100 -12.44 -1.79 -12.40
N LEU A 101 -11.92 -1.95 -11.19
CA LEU A 101 -12.58 -2.65 -10.09
C LEU A 101 -13.63 -1.80 -9.37
N ALA A 102 -13.30 -0.54 -9.09
CA ALA A 102 -14.10 0.32 -8.22
C ALA A 102 -15.14 1.15 -8.98
N MET A 103 -15.22 1.04 -10.33
CA MET A 103 -16.13 1.71 -11.28
C MET A 103 -16.60 3.13 -10.87
N ASP A 104 -17.51 3.23 -9.90
CA ASP A 104 -18.09 4.47 -9.35
C ASP A 104 -17.22 5.19 -8.30
N LYS A 105 -15.99 4.74 -8.05
CA LYS A 105 -15.03 5.32 -7.10
C LYS A 105 -15.47 5.32 -5.63
N GLU A 106 -16.39 4.43 -5.29
CA GLU A 106 -16.92 4.31 -3.93
C GLU A 106 -15.85 3.80 -2.95
N PHE A 107 -14.97 2.91 -3.40
CA PHE A 107 -13.96 2.25 -2.57
C PHE A 107 -12.57 2.82 -2.74
N VAL A 108 -11.88 3.05 -1.62
CA VAL A 108 -10.50 3.58 -1.61
C VAL A 108 -9.54 2.62 -0.96
N ILE A 109 -8.27 2.74 -1.34
CA ILE A 109 -7.15 2.09 -0.66
C ILE A 109 -6.31 3.15 0.06
N TYR A 110 -5.58 2.73 1.09
CA TYR A 110 -4.73 3.62 1.88
C TYR A 110 -3.26 3.23 1.79
N GLY A 111 -2.40 4.19 1.44
CA GLY A 111 -0.97 4.01 1.26
C GLY A 111 -0.11 4.84 2.20
N ASP A 112 1.21 4.69 2.09
CA ASP A 112 2.16 5.54 2.82
C ASP A 112 2.25 6.95 2.19
N PRO A 113 2.93 7.90 2.86
CA PRO A 113 3.13 9.23 2.30
C PRO A 113 3.89 9.28 0.96
N ALA A 114 4.67 8.23 0.64
CA ALA A 114 5.48 8.15 -0.58
C ALA A 114 4.64 7.86 -1.83
N TYR A 115 3.43 7.33 -1.66
CA TYR A 115 2.46 7.23 -2.75
C TYR A 115 1.82 8.59 -3.12
N PRO A 116 1.40 8.78 -4.38
CA PRO A 116 0.65 9.96 -4.78
C PRO A 116 -0.78 9.92 -4.21
N LEU A 117 -1.33 11.10 -3.87
CA LEU A 117 -2.75 11.21 -3.55
C LEU A 117 -3.57 11.11 -4.85
N ARG A 118 -4.55 10.22 -4.90
CA ARG A 118 -5.47 10.05 -6.04
C ARG A 118 -6.90 9.77 -5.55
N PRO A 119 -7.94 9.82 -6.42
CA PRO A 119 -9.31 9.51 -6.03
C PRO A 119 -9.47 8.20 -5.26
N LEU A 120 -8.89 7.10 -5.78
CA LEU A 120 -8.96 5.77 -5.18
C LEU A 120 -7.81 5.45 -4.21
N LEU A 121 -6.82 6.33 -4.07
CA LEU A 121 -5.64 6.11 -3.23
C LEU A 121 -5.44 7.29 -2.28
N LYS A 122 -5.77 7.06 -1.01
CA LYS A 122 -5.59 8.00 0.08
C LYS A 122 -4.25 7.75 0.78
N LYS A 123 -3.76 8.78 1.47
CA LYS A 123 -2.52 8.73 2.24
C LYS A 123 -2.60 9.66 3.45
N PRO A 124 -1.68 9.55 4.43
CA PRO A 124 -1.64 10.46 5.57
C PRO A 124 -1.53 11.93 5.14
N HIS A 125 -2.11 12.83 5.94
CA HIS A 125 -1.90 14.26 5.73
C HIS A 125 -0.43 14.59 5.98
N GLY A 126 0.16 15.39 5.09
CA GLY A 126 1.55 15.86 5.21
C GLY A 126 1.64 17.37 5.05
N GLY A 127 2.66 17.98 5.66
CA GLY A 127 2.89 19.44 5.64
C GLY A 127 3.44 19.95 6.97
N ALA A 128 3.92 21.20 6.98
CA ALA A 128 4.54 21.81 8.16
C ALA A 128 3.51 22.22 9.25
N ALA A 129 2.26 22.42 8.89
CA ALA A 129 1.18 22.80 9.80
C ALA A 129 -0.02 21.87 9.60
N LEU A 130 -0.06 20.77 10.33
CA LEU A 130 -1.23 19.89 10.40
C LEU A 130 -2.14 20.33 11.53
N THR A 131 -3.45 20.39 11.27
CA THR A 131 -4.44 20.62 12.32
C THR A 131 -4.55 19.38 13.22
N ALA A 132 -5.04 19.56 14.45
CA ALA A 132 -5.27 18.43 15.37
C ALA A 132 -6.16 17.34 14.74
N ILE A 133 -7.20 17.74 14.00
CA ILE A 133 -8.09 16.82 13.29
C ILE A 133 -7.34 16.01 12.21
N GLN A 134 -6.43 16.64 11.46
CA GLN A 134 -5.64 15.95 10.44
C GLN A 134 -4.64 14.97 11.04
N GLN A 135 -4.07 15.31 12.20
CA GLN A 135 -3.18 14.43 12.96
C GLN A 135 -3.94 13.24 13.51
N GLU A 136 -5.10 13.45 14.13
CA GLU A 136 -5.97 12.39 14.65
C GLU A 136 -6.43 11.44 13.54
N PHE A 137 -6.84 11.98 12.38
CA PHE A 137 -7.18 11.18 11.21
C PHE A 137 -6.02 10.31 10.76
N SER A 138 -4.83 10.90 10.60
CA SER A 138 -3.64 10.19 10.12
C SER A 138 -3.16 9.15 11.14
N SER A 139 -3.27 9.46 12.43
CA SER A 139 -2.94 8.55 13.53
C SER A 139 -3.87 7.33 13.55
N SER A 140 -5.18 7.56 13.47
CA SER A 140 -6.19 6.50 13.45
C SER A 140 -6.04 5.58 12.23
N MET A 141 -5.83 6.15 11.04
CA MET A 141 -5.54 5.35 9.84
C MET A 141 -4.22 4.57 9.97
N SER A 142 -3.18 5.18 10.53
CA SER A 142 -1.88 4.54 10.71
C SER A 142 -1.93 3.40 11.74
N ALA A 143 -2.77 3.50 12.77
CA ALA A 143 -2.97 2.43 13.75
C ALA A 143 -3.58 1.18 13.10
N VAL A 144 -4.62 1.34 12.28
CA VAL A 144 -5.25 0.22 11.56
C VAL A 144 -4.28 -0.37 10.53
N ARG A 145 -3.56 0.48 9.80
CA ARG A 145 -2.53 0.06 8.86
C ARG A 145 -1.40 -0.73 9.53
N GLN A 146 -0.92 -0.30 10.69
CA GLN A 146 0.16 -0.98 11.41
C GLN A 146 -0.20 -2.43 11.71
N ALA A 147 -1.45 -2.71 12.12
CA ALA A 147 -1.93 -4.08 12.34
C ALA A 147 -1.75 -4.98 11.10
N ILE A 148 -1.82 -4.38 9.92
CA ILE A 148 -1.72 -5.06 8.62
C ILE A 148 -0.25 -5.17 8.18
N GLU A 149 0.61 -4.19 8.50
CA GLU A 149 2.06 -4.26 8.26
C GLU A 149 2.74 -5.44 8.94
N TRP A 150 2.21 -5.92 10.07
CA TRP A 150 2.71 -7.15 10.72
C TRP A 150 2.64 -8.37 9.79
N GLY A 151 1.70 -8.41 8.83
CA GLY A 151 1.62 -9.45 7.81
C GLY A 151 2.82 -9.48 6.85
N PHE A 152 3.56 -8.38 6.70
CA PHE A 152 4.74 -8.28 5.84
C PHE A 152 6.08 -8.46 6.59
N ARG A 153 6.07 -8.47 7.92
CA ARG A 153 7.31 -8.58 8.71
C ARG A 153 7.86 -9.99 8.67
N LYS A 154 9.17 -10.11 8.92
CA LYS A 154 9.86 -11.41 9.03
C LYS A 154 9.17 -12.25 10.11
N VAL A 155 8.74 -13.45 9.75
CA VAL A 155 8.70 -14.55 10.70
C VAL A 155 10.17 -14.82 11.05
N ILE A 156 10.52 -14.71 12.33
CA ILE A 156 11.85 -15.04 12.85
C ILE A 156 11.98 -16.55 12.90
#